data_AF-A0A5N5SQ88-F1
#
_entry.id   AF-A0A5N5SQ88-F1
#
_cell.length_a   1.000
_cell.length_b   1.000
_cell.length_c   1.000
_cell.angle_alpha   90.00
_cell.angle_beta   90.00
_cell.angle_gamma   90.00
#
_symmetry.space_group_name_H-M   'P 1'
#
loop_
_entity.id
_entity.type
_entity.pdbx_description
1 polymer ?
#
loop_
_entity_poly.entity_id
_entity_poly.type
_entity_poly.pdbx_seq_one_letter_code
_entity_poly.pdbx_strand_id
1 'polypeptide(L)'
;MCLIGYFINGVYLDRLRMPVGIQPSNSKIRGWLISPFGVIGEVPVWAMFAAGPASLLLFILIFLEENICHLILSSPERNLKKGTGFHLDLVLSCAINTLSGFLGAPFMSPACVRTISHMSALTVFSDKVAPGEPPKIVGCLEQRISNLTVSVLIGLSVLLYFILNLVPNAVLLGVFLYMGVSATAGIQLLDRTFLYLLPVKYHPNVPYAKDAVLFSGSNT
;
A
#
# COMPACT_ATOMS: atom_id res chain seq x y z
N MET A 1 -18.80 -13.76 -4.17
CA MET A 1 -17.69 -14.72 -3.98
C MET A 1 -17.70 -15.35 -2.60
N CYS A 2 -17.70 -14.59 -1.49
CA CYS A 2 -17.79 -15.19 -0.14
C CYS A 2 -19.04 -16.06 0.07
N LEU A 3 -20.22 -15.60 -0.39
CA LEU A 3 -21.45 -16.40 -0.34
C LEU A 3 -21.33 -17.71 -1.15
N ILE A 4 -20.70 -17.65 -2.33
CA ILE A 4 -20.46 -18.84 -3.16
C ILE A 4 -19.57 -19.85 -2.41
N GLY A 5 -18.50 -19.38 -1.77
CA GLY A 5 -17.64 -20.23 -0.93
C GLY A 5 -18.32 -20.75 0.35
N TYR A 6 -19.40 -20.11 0.80
CA TYR A 6 -20.22 -20.60 1.91
C TYR A 6 -21.18 -21.71 1.46
N PHE A 7 -21.77 -21.61 0.26
CA PHE A 7 -22.72 -22.60 -0.24
C PHE A 7 -22.07 -23.87 -0.84
N ILE A 8 -20.80 -23.81 -1.23
CA ILE A 8 -20.05 -24.98 -1.74
C ILE A 8 -19.52 -25.82 -0.57
N ASN A 9 -20.20 -26.92 -0.25
CA ASN A 9 -19.90 -27.78 0.89
C ASN A 9 -19.03 -29.02 0.57
N GLY A 10 -18.46 -29.11 -0.63
CA GLY A 10 -17.70 -30.29 -1.10
C GLY A 10 -16.21 -30.06 -1.38
N VAL A 11 -15.68 -28.84 -1.17
CA VAL A 11 -14.32 -28.46 -1.53
C VAL A 11 -13.67 -27.70 -0.37
N TYR A 12 -12.43 -28.07 -0.03
CA TYR A 12 -11.64 -27.34 0.97
C TYR A 12 -11.26 -25.96 0.41
N LEU A 13 -11.70 -24.92 1.10
CA LEU A 13 -11.33 -23.53 0.85
C LEU A 13 -10.45 -23.06 1.99
N ASP A 14 -9.24 -22.60 1.69
CA ASP A 14 -8.39 -21.97 2.69
C ASP A 14 -8.96 -20.60 3.06
N ARG A 15 -9.32 -20.42 4.34
CA ARG A 15 -9.97 -19.22 4.86
C ARG A 15 -9.01 -18.41 5.73
N LEU A 16 -9.36 -17.14 5.93
CA LEU A 16 -8.61 -16.28 6.83
C LEU A 16 -8.60 -16.88 8.24
N ARG A 17 -7.42 -16.86 8.89
CA ARG A 17 -7.24 -17.39 10.24
C ARG A 17 -7.00 -16.25 11.22
N MET A 18 -8.09 -15.75 11.80
CA MET A 18 -8.03 -14.73 12.85
C MET A 18 -8.01 -15.38 14.24
N PRO A 19 -7.14 -14.90 15.16
CA PRO A 19 -7.13 -15.35 16.54
C PRO A 19 -8.38 -14.87 17.28
N VAL A 20 -8.82 -15.62 18.28
CA VAL A 20 -10.01 -15.30 19.10
C VAL A 20 -9.75 -14.12 20.05
N GLY A 21 -8.48 -13.82 20.34
CA GLY A 21 -8.10 -12.74 21.26
C GLY A 21 -6.71 -12.18 20.97
N ILE A 22 -6.45 -11.02 21.58
CA ILE A 22 -5.19 -10.29 21.46
C ILE A 22 -4.18 -10.89 22.45
N GLN A 23 -3.08 -11.44 21.93
CA GLN A 23 -2.01 -12.03 22.73
C GLN A 23 -0.64 -11.63 22.17
N PRO A 24 0.38 -11.46 23.02
CA PRO A 24 1.75 -11.28 22.55
C PRO A 24 2.24 -12.56 21.84
N SER A 25 3.18 -12.42 20.90
CA SER A 25 3.66 -13.52 20.05
C SER A 25 4.10 -14.77 20.83
N ASN A 26 4.59 -14.58 22.07
CA ASN A 26 4.81 -15.68 23.00
C ASN A 26 4.50 -15.23 24.45
N SER A 27 3.29 -15.53 24.90
CA SER A 27 2.79 -15.17 26.23
C SER A 27 3.55 -15.81 27.39
N LYS A 28 4.28 -16.91 27.15
CA LYS A 28 5.07 -17.58 28.20
C LYS A 28 6.41 -16.93 28.46
N ILE A 29 6.96 -16.25 27.45
CA ILE A 29 8.33 -15.72 27.46
C ILE A 29 8.34 -14.21 27.59
N ARG A 30 7.31 -13.50 27.09
CA ARG A 30 7.32 -12.04 27.02
C ARG A 30 5.97 -11.40 27.33
N GLY A 31 6.02 -10.30 28.08
CA GLY A 31 4.92 -9.34 28.19
C GLY A 31 4.83 -8.41 26.98
N TRP A 32 3.90 -7.45 27.07
CA TRP A 32 3.65 -6.44 26.03
C TRP A 32 4.85 -5.51 25.82
N LEU A 33 5.44 -5.01 26.91
CA LEU A 33 6.62 -4.15 26.88
C LEU A 33 7.92 -4.97 26.95
N ILE A 34 8.88 -4.71 26.06
CA ILE A 34 10.23 -5.30 26.13
C ILE A 34 11.11 -4.41 27.00
N SER A 35 11.75 -5.01 28.00
CA SER A 35 12.87 -4.38 28.70
C SER A 35 14.09 -4.27 27.78
N PRO A 36 14.71 -3.07 27.63
CA PRO A 36 15.90 -2.91 26.80
C PRO A 36 17.11 -3.71 27.30
N PHE A 37 17.11 -4.09 28.57
CA PHE A 37 18.15 -4.92 29.20
C PHE A 37 17.96 -6.43 29.00
N GLY A 38 16.90 -6.84 28.30
CA GLY A 38 16.59 -8.24 28.04
C GLY A 38 15.53 -8.81 28.97
N VAL A 39 14.84 -9.86 28.49
CA VAL A 39 13.71 -10.51 29.19
C VAL A 39 14.09 -11.91 29.68
N ILE A 40 14.92 -12.65 28.93
CA ILE A 40 15.34 -14.03 29.24
C ILE A 40 16.78 -14.05 29.80
N GLY A 41 17.60 -13.08 29.40
CA GLY A 41 18.98 -12.89 29.84
C GLY A 41 19.45 -11.48 29.51
N GLU A 42 20.55 -11.06 30.14
CA GLU A 42 21.11 -9.72 29.95
C GLU A 42 21.63 -9.54 28.53
N VAL A 43 21.18 -8.49 27.85
CA VAL A 43 21.68 -8.14 26.53
C VAL A 43 23.06 -7.48 26.70
N PRO A 44 24.13 -8.01 26.09
CA PRO A 44 25.44 -7.43 26.26
C PRO A 44 25.50 -6.04 25.61
N VAL A 45 26.16 -5.10 26.28
CA VAL A 45 26.18 -3.67 25.90
C VAL A 45 26.68 -3.46 24.47
N TRP A 46 27.64 -4.26 24.00
CA TRP A 46 28.16 -4.18 22.63
C TRP A 46 27.06 -4.44 21.58
N ALA A 47 26.09 -5.30 21.87
CA ALA A 47 25.00 -5.63 20.94
C ALA A 47 24.02 -4.45 20.79
N MET A 48 23.86 -3.62 21.83
CA MET A 48 23.06 -2.39 21.75
C MET A 48 23.68 -1.39 20.78
N PHE A 49 25.01 -1.22 20.84
CA PHE A 49 25.73 -0.36 19.89
C PHE A 49 25.78 -0.96 18.48
N ALA A 50 25.91 -2.29 18.36
CA ALA A 50 25.87 -2.99 17.08
C ALA A 50 24.50 -2.89 16.37
N ALA A 51 23.42 -2.66 17.11
CA ALA A 51 22.10 -2.40 16.54
C ALA A 51 21.97 -1.02 15.86
N GLY A 52 22.88 -0.08 16.15
CA GLY A 52 22.88 1.27 15.57
C GLY A 52 22.89 1.26 14.02
N PRO A 53 23.89 0.63 13.38
CA PRO A 53 23.94 0.48 11.92
C PRO A 53 22.72 -0.21 11.32
N ALA A 54 22.17 -1.23 11.98
CA ALA A 54 20.97 -1.92 11.52
C ALA A 54 19.73 -1.00 11.56
N SER A 55 19.60 -0.19 12.62
CA SER A 55 18.51 0.79 12.73
C SER A 55 18.63 1.90 11.67
N LEU A 56 19.87 2.33 11.36
CA LEU A 56 20.12 3.33 10.33
C LEU A 56 19.74 2.82 8.94
N LEU A 57 20.04 1.55 8.63
CA LEU A 57 19.61 0.92 7.39
C LEU A 57 18.08 0.83 7.29
N LEU A 58 17.42 0.46 8.38
CA LEU A 58 15.96 0.39 8.46
C LEU A 58 15.31 1.78 8.32
N PHE A 59 15.92 2.81 8.92
CA PHE A 59 15.50 4.19 8.75
C PHE A 59 15.62 4.65 7.29
N ILE A 60 16.74 4.35 6.61
CA ILE A 60 16.91 4.69 5.18
C ILE A 60 15.82 4.02 4.32
N LEU A 61 15.51 2.75 4.60
CA LEU A 61 14.45 2.02 3.89
C LEU A 61 13.09 2.72 4.05
N ILE A 62 12.70 3.03 5.28
CA ILE A 62 11.42 3.70 5.58
C ILE A 62 11.39 5.10 4.97
N PHE A 63 12.49 5.86 5.10
CA PHE A 63 12.62 7.19 4.51
C PHE A 63 12.43 7.15 3.00
N LEU A 64 13.08 6.21 2.30
CA LEU A 64 12.97 6.09 0.85
C LEU A 64 11.55 5.69 0.43
N GLU A 65 10.93 4.71 1.12
CA GLU A 65 9.56 4.31 0.85
C GLU A 65 8.57 5.47 1.07
N GLU A 66 8.71 6.26 2.13
CA GLU A 66 7.87 7.43 2.38
C GLU A 66 8.02 8.50 1.31
N ASN A 67 9.25 8.86 0.96
CA ASN A 67 9.50 9.84 -0.10
C ASN A 67 8.84 9.42 -1.42
N ILE A 68 9.06 8.18 -1.84
CA ILE A 68 8.50 7.67 -3.10
C ILE A 68 6.97 7.63 -3.03
N CYS A 69 6.40 7.13 -1.93
CA CYS A 69 4.95 7.11 -1.74
C CYS A 69 4.36 8.52 -1.81
N HIS A 70 4.97 9.49 -1.14
CA HIS A 70 4.51 10.87 -1.14
C HIS A 70 4.57 11.49 -2.54
N LEU A 71 5.68 11.34 -3.26
CA LEU A 71 5.85 11.88 -4.61
C LEU A 71 4.81 11.32 -5.60
N ILE A 72 4.52 10.02 -5.52
CA ILE A 72 3.49 9.38 -6.35
C ILE A 72 2.09 9.90 -5.96
N LEU A 73 1.84 10.10 -4.67
CA LEU A 73 0.55 10.56 -4.16
C LEU A 73 0.29 12.03 -4.52
N SER A 74 1.32 12.88 -4.41
CA SER A 74 1.27 14.32 -4.67
C SER A 74 1.52 14.68 -6.13
N SER A 75 1.40 13.71 -7.05
CA SER A 75 1.59 13.96 -8.47
C SER A 75 0.60 15.03 -8.96
N PRO A 76 1.05 16.03 -9.74
CA PRO A 76 0.23 17.16 -10.16
C PRO A 76 -1.00 16.73 -10.99
N GLU A 77 -0.92 15.57 -11.65
CA GLU A 77 -2.01 14.95 -12.41
C GLU A 77 -3.28 14.69 -11.57
N ARG A 78 -3.15 14.60 -10.24
CA ARG A 78 -4.24 14.28 -9.32
C ARG A 78 -5.04 15.50 -8.83
N ASN A 79 -4.61 16.71 -9.16
CA ASN A 79 -5.31 17.96 -8.81
C ASN A 79 -5.70 18.05 -7.32
N LEU A 80 -4.77 17.73 -6.42
CA LEU A 80 -4.95 17.87 -4.97
C LEU A 80 -5.04 19.35 -4.58
N LYS A 81 -5.91 19.68 -3.62
CA LYS A 81 -6.17 21.07 -3.20
C LYS A 81 -5.46 21.44 -1.91
N LYS A 82 -5.21 20.47 -1.02
CA LYS A 82 -4.48 20.70 0.24
C LYS A 82 -3.00 20.42 0.06
N GLY A 83 -2.18 21.13 0.84
CA GLY A 83 -0.73 20.91 0.88
C GLY A 83 -0.35 19.56 1.50
N THR A 84 0.85 19.09 1.17
CA THR A 84 1.41 17.81 1.63
C THR A 84 2.27 17.99 2.88
N GLY A 85 2.18 17.05 3.83
CA GLY A 85 2.85 17.11 5.13
C GLY A 85 4.14 16.27 5.23
N PHE A 86 5.03 16.34 4.23
CA PHE A 86 6.15 15.40 4.09
C PHE A 86 7.02 15.23 5.36
N HIS A 87 7.46 16.34 5.97
CA HIS A 87 8.32 16.28 7.16
C HIS A 87 7.59 15.77 8.40
N LEU A 88 6.31 16.11 8.55
CA LEU A 88 5.52 15.67 9.70
C LEU A 88 5.27 14.17 9.64
N ASP A 89 4.99 13.64 8.45
CA ASP A 89 4.73 12.22 8.24
C ASP A 89 5.98 11.38 8.56
N LEU A 90 7.18 11.85 8.20
CA LEU A 90 8.45 11.21 8.56
C LEU A 90 8.69 11.17 10.08
N VAL A 91 8.46 12.29 10.77
CA VAL A 91 8.62 12.35 12.24
C VAL A 91 7.61 11.42 12.93
N LEU A 92 6.36 11.42 12.46
CA LEU A 92 5.31 10.56 13.01
C LEU A 92 5.64 9.07 12.81
N SER A 93 6.11 8.69 11.63
CA SER A 93 6.52 7.32 11.33
C SER A 93 7.68 6.85 12.20
N CYS A 94 8.70 7.69 12.38
CA CYS A 94 9.81 7.39 13.29
C CYS A 94 9.33 7.20 14.73
N ALA A 95 8.41 8.05 15.19
CA ALA A 95 7.83 7.94 16.54
C ALA A 95 7.02 6.65 16.72
N ILE A 96 6.18 6.29 15.74
CA ILE A 96 5.40 5.04 15.75
C ILE A 96 6.33 3.83 15.75
N ASN A 97 7.35 3.81 14.89
CA ASN A 97 8.30 2.71 14.81
C ASN A 97 9.14 2.55 16.08
N THR A 98 9.50 3.67 16.73
CA THR A 98 10.17 3.64 18.04
C THR A 98 9.27 3.03 19.11
N LEU A 99 7.99 3.42 19.15
CA LEU A 99 7.01 2.83 20.06
C LEU A 99 6.77 1.34 19.77
N SER A 100 6.66 0.96 18.49
CA SER A 100 6.57 -0.44 18.06
C SER A 100 7.79 -1.25 18.50
N GLY A 101 8.99 -0.67 18.47
CA GLY A 101 10.21 -1.29 19.00
C GLY A 101 10.10 -1.64 20.49
N PHE A 102 9.62 -0.73 21.33
CA PHE A 102 9.39 -1.00 22.76
C PHE A 102 8.29 -2.04 23.01
N LEU A 103 7.21 -1.98 22.21
CA LEU A 103 6.13 -2.97 22.23
C LEU A 103 6.50 -4.27 21.50
N GLY A 104 7.70 -4.37 20.93
CA GLY A 104 8.15 -5.44 20.04
C GLY A 104 7.14 -5.87 18.98
N ALA A 105 6.37 -4.90 18.51
CA ALA A 105 5.52 -4.99 17.34
C ALA A 105 6.38 -4.86 16.07
N PRO A 106 5.93 -5.37 14.92
CA PRO A 106 6.63 -5.14 13.67
C PRO A 106 6.72 -3.64 13.37
N PHE A 107 7.80 -3.25 12.70
CA PHE A 107 7.91 -1.91 12.13
C PHE A 107 6.86 -1.71 11.04
N MET A 108 6.43 -0.47 10.88
CA MET A 108 5.44 -0.04 9.90
C MET A 108 6.10 0.89 8.90
N SER A 109 5.84 0.64 7.62
CA SER A 109 6.19 1.52 6.52
C SER A 109 4.94 1.87 5.71
N PRO A 110 4.95 2.94 4.91
CA PRO A 110 3.81 3.31 4.09
C PRO A 110 3.58 2.28 2.97
N ALA A 111 2.36 1.77 2.89
CA ALA A 111 1.99 0.81 1.85
C ALA A 111 1.55 1.54 0.56
N CYS A 112 2.48 1.83 -0.35
CA CYS A 112 2.26 2.61 -1.57
C CYS A 112 1.00 2.18 -2.36
N VAL A 113 0.91 0.90 -2.73
CA VAL A 113 -0.20 0.35 -3.53
C VAL A 113 -1.55 0.51 -2.82
N ARG A 114 -1.56 0.30 -1.49
CA ARG A 114 -2.77 0.45 -0.67
C ARG A 114 -3.21 1.92 -0.64
N THR A 115 -2.27 2.84 -0.42
CA THR A 115 -2.54 4.28 -0.38
C THR A 115 -3.03 4.80 -1.72
N ILE A 116 -2.43 4.34 -2.84
CA ILE A 116 -2.89 4.69 -4.19
C ILE A 116 -4.30 4.14 -4.45
N SER A 117 -4.58 2.90 -4.06
CA SER A 117 -5.91 2.29 -4.23
C SER A 117 -6.97 3.04 -3.40
N HIS A 118 -6.63 3.41 -2.16
CA HIS A 118 -7.49 4.21 -1.30
C HIS A 118 -7.76 5.59 -1.89
N MET A 119 -6.73 6.27 -2.40
CA MET A 119 -6.89 7.54 -3.11
C MET A 119 -7.72 7.40 -4.39
N SER A 120 -7.52 6.32 -5.15
CA SER A 120 -8.29 6.05 -6.38
C SER A 120 -9.78 5.91 -6.07
N ALA A 121 -10.14 5.28 -4.95
CA ALA A 121 -11.52 5.21 -4.47
C ALA A 121 -12.12 6.57 -4.07
N LEU A 122 -11.28 7.60 -3.86
CA LEU A 122 -11.67 8.98 -3.53
C LEU A 122 -11.52 9.95 -4.69
N THR A 123 -11.05 9.46 -5.85
CA THR A 123 -10.81 10.26 -7.04
C THR A 123 -12.12 10.41 -7.83
N VAL A 124 -12.45 11.65 -8.19
CA VAL A 124 -13.63 11.97 -9.01
C VAL A 124 -13.20 12.19 -10.46
N PHE A 125 -13.80 11.41 -11.35
CA PHE A 125 -13.59 11.49 -12.79
C PHE A 125 -14.63 12.42 -13.43
N SER A 126 -14.23 13.15 -14.48
CA SER A 126 -15.13 14.05 -15.22
C SER A 126 -16.01 13.27 -16.19
N ASP A 127 -17.32 13.50 -16.14
CA ASP A 127 -18.28 12.94 -17.11
C ASP A 127 -18.28 13.69 -18.45
N LYS A 128 -17.67 14.89 -18.51
CA LYS A 128 -17.65 15.76 -19.70
C LYS A 128 -16.42 15.48 -20.57
N VAL A 129 -16.30 14.27 -21.09
CA VAL A 129 -15.20 13.88 -21.98
C VAL A 129 -15.76 13.51 -23.36
N ALA A 130 -15.08 13.95 -24.42
CA ALA A 130 -15.48 13.62 -25.78
C ALA A 130 -15.42 12.09 -26.00
N PRO A 131 -16.30 11.49 -26.80
CA PRO A 131 -16.27 10.05 -27.07
C PRO A 131 -14.88 9.63 -27.60
N GLY A 132 -14.18 8.76 -26.86
CA GLY A 132 -12.86 8.23 -27.23
C GLY A 132 -11.68 8.82 -26.47
N GLU A 133 -11.86 9.84 -25.63
CA GLU A 133 -10.81 10.31 -24.71
C GLU A 133 -10.92 9.64 -23.33
N PRO A 134 -9.80 9.35 -22.65
CA PRO A 134 -9.83 8.77 -21.31
C PRO A 134 -10.44 9.76 -20.30
N PRO A 135 -11.16 9.28 -19.28
CA PRO A 135 -11.80 10.13 -18.28
C PRO A 135 -10.76 11.00 -17.56
N LYS A 136 -10.95 12.32 -17.58
CA LYS A 136 -10.04 13.26 -16.93
C LYS A 136 -10.30 13.35 -15.43
N ILE A 137 -9.25 13.33 -14.62
CA ILE A 137 -9.33 13.50 -13.17
C ILE A 137 -9.69 14.95 -12.84
N VAL A 138 -10.84 15.16 -12.18
CA VAL A 138 -11.30 16.50 -11.73
C VAL A 138 -10.63 16.89 -10.41
N GLY A 139 -10.41 15.89 -9.55
CA GLY A 139 -9.75 16.06 -8.25
C GLY A 139 -10.05 14.89 -7.31
N CYS A 140 -9.48 14.93 -6.12
CA CYS A 140 -9.67 13.92 -5.08
C CYS A 140 -10.42 14.49 -3.87
N LEU A 141 -11.27 13.68 -3.25
CA LEU A 141 -11.92 14.02 -1.99
C LEU A 141 -10.94 13.81 -0.82
N GLU A 142 -10.36 14.90 -0.32
CA GLU A 142 -9.37 14.87 0.76
C GLU A 142 -10.02 14.83 2.14
N GLN A 143 -10.28 13.62 2.64
CA GLN A 143 -10.93 13.37 3.93
C GLN A 143 -10.03 12.66 4.95
N ARG A 144 -10.18 13.01 6.23
CA ARG A 144 -9.50 12.34 7.35
C ARG A 144 -10.29 11.15 7.92
N ILE A 145 -11.62 11.17 7.74
CA ILE A 145 -12.54 10.21 8.35
C ILE A 145 -12.33 8.81 7.79
N SER A 146 -12.14 8.67 6.48
CA SER A 146 -11.93 7.35 5.87
C SER A 146 -10.74 6.59 6.46
N ASN A 147 -9.59 7.25 6.63
CA ASN A 147 -8.42 6.63 7.26
C ASN A 147 -8.68 6.30 8.73
N LEU A 148 -9.35 7.18 9.49
CA LEU A 148 -9.70 6.92 10.87
C LEU A 148 -10.63 5.71 10.99
N THR A 149 -11.67 5.63 10.15
CA THR A 149 -12.62 4.52 10.13
C THR A 149 -11.91 3.20 9.81
N VAL A 150 -11.03 3.16 8.81
CA VAL A 150 -10.26 1.95 8.47
C VAL A 150 -9.37 1.53 9.64
N SER A 151 -8.64 2.45 10.27
CA SER A 151 -7.78 2.13 11.43
C SER A 151 -8.58 1.60 12.62
N VAL A 152 -9.75 2.18 12.91
CA VAL A 152 -10.64 1.70 13.97
C VAL A 152 -11.19 0.31 13.63
N LEU A 153 -11.62 0.08 12.39
CA LEU A 153 -12.12 -1.24 11.96
C LEU A 153 -11.03 -2.32 12.01
N ILE A 154 -9.77 -1.99 11.68
CA ILE A 154 -8.63 -2.90 11.85
C ILE A 154 -8.45 -3.23 13.34
N GLY A 155 -8.53 -2.23 14.23
CA GLY A 155 -8.47 -2.45 15.68
C GLY A 155 -9.60 -3.34 16.21
N LEU A 156 -10.82 -3.16 15.70
CA LEU A 156 -12.01 -3.95 16.06
C LEU A 156 -12.05 -5.32 15.37
N SER A 157 -11.17 -5.61 14.41
CA SER A 157 -11.20 -6.83 13.60
C SER A 157 -11.12 -8.11 14.43
N VAL A 158 -10.42 -8.08 15.58
CA VAL A 158 -10.31 -9.22 16.50
C VAL A 158 -11.65 -9.58 17.13
N LEU A 159 -12.51 -8.61 17.41
CA LEU A 159 -13.88 -8.86 17.92
C LEU A 159 -14.77 -9.49 16.85
N LEU A 160 -14.47 -9.23 15.58
CA LEU A 160 -15.23 -9.72 14.42
C LEU A 160 -14.65 -11.03 13.85
N TYR A 161 -13.80 -11.75 14.59
CA TYR A 161 -13.11 -12.95 14.11
C TYR A 161 -14.06 -13.99 13.48
N PHE A 162 -15.27 -14.16 14.03
CA PHE A 162 -16.28 -15.10 13.52
C PHE A 162 -16.66 -14.80 12.06
N ILE A 163 -16.85 -13.52 11.72
CA ILE A 163 -17.22 -13.09 10.38
C ILE A 163 -16.00 -13.18 9.46
N LEU A 164 -14.85 -12.73 9.93
CA LEU A 164 -13.63 -12.67 9.13
C LEU A 164 -13.13 -14.07 8.73
N ASN A 165 -13.30 -15.08 9.60
CA ASN A 165 -12.93 -16.47 9.31
C ASN A 165 -13.84 -17.14 8.25
N LEU A 166 -14.93 -16.50 7.83
CA LEU A 166 -15.75 -16.97 6.71
C LEU A 166 -15.15 -16.60 5.35
N VAL A 167 -14.24 -15.62 5.30
CA VAL A 167 -13.69 -15.10 4.05
C VAL A 167 -12.59 -16.05 3.52
N PRO A 168 -12.72 -16.58 2.29
CA PRO A 168 -11.67 -17.39 1.67
C PRO A 168 -10.46 -16.53 1.27
N ASN A 169 -9.25 -17.04 1.47
CA ASN A 169 -8.01 -16.37 1.08
C ASN A 169 -7.95 -16.12 -0.44
N ALA A 170 -8.56 -16.99 -1.25
CA ALA A 170 -8.69 -16.80 -2.69
C ALA A 170 -9.40 -15.49 -3.07
N VAL A 171 -10.40 -15.05 -2.30
CA VAL A 171 -11.10 -13.79 -2.56
C VAL A 171 -10.17 -12.61 -2.27
N LEU A 172 -9.40 -12.67 -1.19
CA LEU A 172 -8.43 -11.65 -0.84
C LEU A 172 -7.35 -11.53 -1.92
N LEU A 173 -6.85 -12.66 -2.44
CA LEU A 173 -5.89 -12.67 -3.55
C LEU A 173 -6.45 -12.00 -4.82
N GLY A 174 -7.72 -12.22 -5.13
CA GLY A 174 -8.38 -11.53 -6.25
C GLY A 174 -8.44 -10.01 -6.05
N VAL A 175 -8.76 -9.55 -4.84
CA VAL A 175 -8.74 -8.11 -4.51
C VAL A 175 -7.32 -7.55 -4.54
N PHE A 176 -6.32 -8.30 -4.05
CA PHE A 176 -4.92 -7.89 -4.13
C PHE A 176 -4.43 -7.78 -5.58
N LEU A 177 -4.81 -8.73 -6.44
CA LEU A 177 -4.50 -8.67 -7.87
C LEU A 177 -5.13 -7.44 -8.52
N TYR A 178 -6.41 -7.16 -8.22
CA TYR A 178 -7.09 -5.96 -8.70
C TYR A 178 -6.37 -4.68 -8.24
N MET A 179 -6.03 -4.57 -6.96
CA MET A 179 -5.27 -3.42 -6.44
C MET A 179 -3.92 -3.27 -7.15
N GLY A 180 -3.20 -4.38 -7.37
CA GLY A 180 -1.95 -4.38 -8.11
C GLY A 180 -2.10 -3.85 -9.53
N VAL A 181 -3.06 -4.37 -10.30
CA VAL A 181 -3.32 -3.90 -11.68
C VAL A 181 -3.80 -2.46 -11.69
N SER A 182 -4.73 -2.07 -10.81
CA SER A 182 -5.23 -0.70 -10.75
C SER A 182 -4.14 0.33 -10.38
N ALA A 183 -3.17 -0.07 -9.55
CA ALA A 183 -2.03 0.79 -9.18
C ALA A 183 -1.02 0.97 -10.33
N THR A 184 -1.05 0.12 -11.36
CA THR A 184 -0.22 0.32 -12.57
C THR A 184 -0.79 1.39 -13.51
N ALA A 185 -2.07 1.73 -13.38
CA ALA A 185 -2.71 2.73 -14.21
C ALA A 185 -2.13 4.14 -13.93
N GLY A 186 -1.69 4.82 -14.98
CA GLY A 186 -1.06 6.14 -14.90
C GLY A 186 0.47 6.12 -14.75
N ILE A 187 1.11 4.94 -14.76
CA ILE A 187 2.56 4.84 -14.82
C ILE A 187 3.01 5.04 -16.28
N GLN A 188 3.54 6.22 -16.58
CA GLN A 188 4.01 6.58 -17.93
C GLN A 188 5.03 5.58 -18.51
N LEU A 189 5.86 4.96 -17.67
CA LEU A 189 6.83 3.94 -18.11
C LEU A 189 6.13 2.69 -18.67
N LEU A 190 5.05 2.23 -18.02
CA LEU A 190 4.30 1.07 -18.47
C LEU A 190 3.52 1.40 -19.75
N ASP A 191 2.89 2.57 -19.82
CA ASP A 191 2.22 3.03 -21.04
C ASP A 191 3.19 3.04 -22.22
N ARG A 192 4.41 3.56 -22.02
CA ARG A 192 5.47 3.55 -23.04
C ARG A 192 5.96 2.15 -23.40
N THR A 193 6.03 1.24 -22.43
CA THR A 193 6.41 -0.15 -22.68
C THR A 193 5.35 -0.85 -23.52
N PHE A 194 4.07 -0.62 -23.25
CA PHE A 194 2.96 -1.13 -24.06
C PHE A 194 2.92 -0.52 -25.46
N LEU A 195 3.36 0.74 -25.65
CA LEU A 195 3.44 1.36 -26.98
C LEU A 195 4.38 0.62 -27.94
N TYR A 196 5.40 -0.10 -27.44
CA TYR A 196 6.25 -0.93 -28.30
C TYR A 196 5.51 -2.16 -28.86
N LEU A 197 4.47 -2.64 -28.17
CA LEU A 197 3.65 -3.77 -28.62
C LEU A 197 2.47 -3.32 -29.49
N LEU A 198 2.12 -2.03 -29.43
CA LEU A 198 0.97 -1.46 -30.12
C LEU A 198 1.38 -0.95 -31.52
N PRO A 199 0.63 -1.30 -32.60
CA PRO A 199 0.93 -0.74 -33.91
C PRO A 199 0.71 0.77 -33.93
N VAL A 200 1.52 1.48 -34.72
CA VAL A 200 1.58 2.96 -34.81
C VAL A 200 0.21 3.63 -34.99
N LYS A 201 -0.74 2.94 -35.64
CA LYS A 201 -2.11 3.44 -35.87
C LYS A 201 -2.90 3.73 -34.59
N TYR A 202 -2.59 3.06 -33.49
CA TYR A 202 -3.31 3.22 -32.21
C TYR A 202 -2.53 4.05 -31.19
N HIS A 203 -1.46 4.72 -31.62
CA HIS A 203 -0.68 5.57 -30.71
C HIS A 203 -1.53 6.76 -30.23
N PRO A 204 -1.58 7.02 -28.91
CA PRO A 204 -2.35 8.12 -28.35
C PRO A 204 -1.74 9.47 -28.72
N ASN A 205 -2.56 10.52 -28.69
CA ASN A 205 -2.16 11.90 -29.01
C ASN A 205 -1.38 12.56 -27.87
N VAL A 206 -0.23 11.98 -27.49
CA VAL A 206 0.67 12.48 -26.43
C VAL A 206 2.01 12.93 -27.02
N PRO A 207 2.67 13.97 -26.46
CA PRO A 207 3.90 14.54 -27.04
C PRO A 207 5.00 13.50 -27.27
N TYR A 208 5.22 12.62 -26.30
CA TYR A 208 6.24 11.58 -26.38
C TYR A 208 5.94 10.46 -27.39
N ALA A 209 4.71 10.34 -27.90
CA ALA A 209 4.36 9.40 -28.97
C ALA A 209 4.51 10.04 -30.37
N LYS A 210 4.51 11.38 -30.45
CA LYS A 210 4.67 12.12 -31.71
C LYS A 210 6.13 12.43 -32.03
N ASP A 211 6.91 12.75 -31.01
CA ASP A 211 8.31 13.19 -31.16
C ASP A 211 9.32 12.03 -31.12
N ALA A 212 8.87 10.82 -30.78
CA ALA A 212 9.72 9.65 -30.79
C ALA A 212 10.05 9.27 -32.24
N VAL A 213 11.34 9.13 -32.56
CA VAL A 213 11.81 8.47 -33.78
C VAL A 213 11.36 7.02 -33.68
N LEU A 214 10.17 6.73 -34.20
CA LEU A 214 9.71 5.37 -34.38
C LEU A 214 10.73 4.72 -35.32
N PHE A 215 11.37 3.64 -34.87
CA PHE A 215 12.13 2.74 -35.74
C PHE A 215 11.16 1.99 -36.66
N SER A 216 10.30 2.72 -37.37
CA SER A 216 9.64 2.22 -38.55
C SER A 216 10.73 2.13 -39.59
N GLY A 217 11.10 0.92 -39.98
CA GLY A 217 12.05 0.67 -41.03
C GLY A 217 11.69 1.51 -42.25
N SER A 218 12.46 2.57 -42.48
CA SER A 218 12.68 3.08 -43.82
C SER A 218 13.43 1.99 -44.56
N ASN A 219 12.72 1.11 -45.25
CA ASN A 219 13.18 0.45 -46.46
C ASN A 219 11.98 -0.10 -47.22
N THR A 220 11.85 0.42 -48.46
CA THR A 220 10.97 0.03 -49.58
C THR A 220 9.48 0.31 -49.47
#